data_AF-A0A418M9T0-F1
#
_entry.id   AF-A0A418M9T0-F1
#
_cell.length_a   1.000
_cell.length_b   1.000
_cell.length_c   1.000
_cell.angle_alpha   90.00
_cell.angle_beta   90.00
_cell.angle_gamma   90.00
#
_symmetry.space_group_name_H-M   'P 1'
#
loop_
_entity.id
_entity.type
_entity.pdbx_description
1 polymer ?
#
loop_
_entity_poly.entity_id
_entity_poly.type
_entity_poly.pdbx_seq_one_letter_code
_entity_poly.pdbx_strand_id
1 'polypeptide(L)'
;MAEDGERMEGVRESVIGIEAKPGDTPIDANGVQGNSLQDVLQDESLVDSGVHFSGVAAYEERVSPKLQALGKAIARFGRLKVVAKQAEQLNRGELSKLLQEISLGTDALREQAGSALGELEVFQIAESEADQVEWTRRFIKECAALGRTVEGEYPQFRIFPVDIKVDLTAETAQMGRSTVRAMHPKALASLVDSAVQKLERERFNGPQFLRAMMRAYEVLRAEMSTQEAVNANRNRPTDVPLRQIHALLALRVGTTANGYPLSQFAFDIYRLRRDMDLVIEGNRVVFLETRKPSLAIILPLPGGQKQILGSVDVVPLGDERNV
;
A
#
# COMPACT_ATOMS: atom_id res chain seq x y z
N MET A 1 -37.82 45.16 -27.09
CA MET A 1 -38.69 46.01 -26.26
C MET A 1 -38.64 45.43 -24.86
N ALA A 2 -38.10 46.06 -23.83
CA ALA A 2 -37.38 47.31 -23.60
C ALA A 2 -36.61 47.02 -22.29
N GLU A 3 -35.30 47.22 -22.21
CA GLU A 3 -34.65 48.46 -21.74
C GLU A 3 -35.09 48.88 -20.34
N ASP A 4 -34.14 48.84 -19.40
CA ASP A 4 -33.66 49.94 -18.54
C ASP A 4 -32.80 49.31 -17.43
N GLY A 5 -31.52 49.66 -17.25
CA GLY A 5 -31.02 51.00 -16.91
C GLY A 5 -30.99 51.09 -15.37
N GLU A 6 -29.94 51.51 -14.66
CA GLU A 6 -28.74 52.27 -14.97
C GLU A 6 -27.85 52.28 -13.69
N ARG A 7 -26.51 52.41 -13.89
CA ARG A 7 -25.54 53.31 -13.19
C ARG A 7 -25.44 53.34 -11.65
N MET A 8 -24.29 53.10 -11.00
CA MET A 8 -22.94 53.74 -10.99
C MET A 8 -22.69 54.50 -9.66
N GLU A 9 -21.40 54.66 -9.36
CA GLU A 9 -20.73 55.40 -8.26
C GLU A 9 -20.50 54.62 -6.96
N GLY A 10 -19.31 54.61 -6.35
CA GLY A 10 -18.05 55.26 -6.70
C GLY A 10 -16.99 55.06 -5.60
N VAL A 11 -15.75 54.82 -6.04
CA VAL A 11 -14.45 55.33 -5.56
C VAL A 11 -14.28 55.71 -4.07
N ARG A 12 -13.24 55.14 -3.41
CA ARG A 12 -12.19 55.90 -2.70
C ARG A 12 -10.93 55.09 -2.38
N GLU A 13 -9.81 55.64 -2.84
CA GLU A 13 -8.42 55.29 -2.54
C GLU A 13 -8.05 55.60 -1.08
N SER A 14 -7.02 54.92 -0.56
CA SER A 14 -6.15 55.46 0.50
C SER A 14 -4.77 54.81 0.42
N VAL A 15 -3.79 55.62 0.01
CA VAL A 15 -2.34 55.38 0.00
C VAL A 15 -1.74 55.95 1.30
N ILE A 16 -0.89 55.19 1.99
CA ILE A 16 0.17 55.65 2.92
C ILE A 16 1.20 54.50 2.95
N GLY A 17 2.52 54.63 2.84
CA GLY A 17 3.46 55.75 2.84
C GLY A 17 4.81 55.16 3.27
N ILE A 18 5.85 55.38 2.47
CA ILE A 18 7.24 54.94 2.69
C ILE A 18 7.96 55.99 3.53
N GLU A 19 8.69 55.59 4.57
CA GLU A 19 9.77 56.40 5.14
C GLU A 19 11.03 55.55 5.34
N ALA A 20 12.10 55.96 4.65
CA ALA A 20 13.48 55.57 4.89
C ALA A 20 14.27 56.84 5.19
N LYS A 21 15.17 56.80 6.18
CA LYS A 21 16.22 57.81 6.38
C LYS A 21 17.47 57.20 7.06
N PRO A 22 18.64 57.86 6.93
CA PRO A 22 19.92 57.20 6.62
C PRO A 22 21.07 57.52 7.62
N GLY A 23 22.24 56.92 7.42
CA GLY A 23 23.53 57.60 7.66
C GLY A 23 24.59 56.89 8.53
N ASP A 24 25.77 56.73 7.93
CA ASP A 24 27.14 56.76 8.47
C ASP A 24 27.82 55.51 9.11
N THR A 25 28.71 54.91 8.29
CA THR A 25 29.98 54.20 8.56
C THR A 25 31.04 55.13 9.23
N PRO A 26 32.33 54.77 9.59
CA PRO A 26 33.16 53.59 9.18
C PRO A 26 34.28 53.07 10.18
N ILE A 27 35.01 51.99 9.79
CA ILE A 27 36.40 51.47 10.14
C ILE A 27 36.78 51.22 11.64
N ASP A 28 37.38 50.11 12.11
CA ASP A 28 38.70 49.47 11.84
C ASP A 28 38.70 47.98 12.28
N ALA A 29 39.12 47.04 11.43
CA ALA A 29 40.46 46.44 11.33
C ALA A 29 40.90 45.56 12.53
N ASN A 30 40.84 44.23 12.36
CA ASN A 30 41.98 43.34 12.64
C ASN A 30 41.74 41.95 12.07
N GLY A 31 42.78 41.40 11.44
CA GLY A 31 42.71 40.28 10.52
C GLY A 31 42.67 38.91 11.18
N VAL A 32 42.16 37.94 10.41
CA VAL A 32 42.69 36.58 10.35
C VAL A 32 42.60 36.14 8.89
N GLN A 33 43.77 35.96 8.27
CA GLN A 33 43.94 35.27 6.99
C GLN A 33 43.80 33.76 7.21
N GLY A 34 43.16 33.05 6.28
CA GLY A 34 43.26 31.59 6.24
C GLY A 34 42.16 30.90 5.44
N ASN A 35 42.47 30.62 4.17
CA ASN A 35 41.90 29.61 3.28
C ASN A 35 40.54 29.88 2.63
N SER A 36 40.68 30.43 1.42
CA SER A 36 39.74 30.49 0.31
C SER A 36 39.14 29.12 -0.06
N LEU A 37 37.82 29.14 -0.28
CA LEU A 37 36.91 28.09 -0.77
C LEU A 37 37.19 27.63 -2.23
N GLN A 38 38.46 27.43 -2.61
CA GLN A 38 38.84 26.98 -3.96
C GLN A 38 39.76 25.75 -4.02
N ASP A 39 40.18 25.18 -2.89
CA ASP A 39 41.09 24.01 -2.84
C ASP A 39 40.46 22.72 -2.26
N VAL A 40 39.17 22.47 -2.52
CA VAL A 40 38.56 21.13 -2.28
C VAL A 40 38.06 20.49 -3.58
N LEU A 41 38.45 21.04 -4.73
CA LEU A 41 38.21 20.45 -6.04
C LEU A 41 39.51 19.88 -6.61
N GLN A 42 39.89 18.69 -6.15
CA GLN A 42 40.74 17.72 -6.86
C GLN A 42 41.11 16.57 -5.91
N ASP A 43 40.22 15.58 -5.77
CA ASP A 43 40.57 14.16 -5.82
C ASP A 43 39.30 13.31 -5.76
N GLU A 44 38.64 13.09 -6.90
CA GLU A 44 38.00 11.81 -7.18
C GLU A 44 38.26 11.48 -8.64
N SER A 45 39.22 10.59 -8.81
CA SER A 45 39.56 9.85 -10.02
C SER A 45 38.31 9.31 -10.72
N LEU A 46 38.19 9.60 -12.02
CA LEU A 46 37.78 8.68 -13.08
C LEU A 46 37.03 7.43 -12.60
N VAL A 47 35.75 7.59 -12.26
CA VAL A 47 34.78 6.50 -12.33
C VAL A 47 34.08 6.67 -13.66
N ASP A 48 34.27 5.67 -14.51
CA ASP A 48 33.54 5.41 -15.74
C ASP A 48 32.08 5.87 -15.60
N SER A 49 31.70 6.91 -16.33
CA SER A 49 30.33 7.42 -16.39
C SER A 49 29.46 6.45 -17.20
N GLY A 50 29.32 5.23 -16.66
CA GLY A 50 28.16 4.40 -16.92
C GLY A 50 26.96 5.21 -16.48
N VAL A 51 26.19 5.71 -17.44
CA VAL A 51 24.98 6.47 -17.15
C VAL A 51 24.08 5.57 -16.29
N HIS A 52 24.02 5.82 -14.99
CA HIS A 52 23.09 5.14 -14.11
C HIS A 52 21.70 5.67 -14.47
N PHE A 53 20.87 4.77 -14.98
CA PHE A 53 19.49 5.08 -15.33
C PHE A 53 18.61 4.52 -14.23
N SER A 54 17.96 5.42 -13.49
CA SER A 54 17.05 5.09 -12.42
C SER A 54 15.63 5.62 -12.67
N GLY A 55 14.68 5.12 -11.90
CA GLY A 55 13.28 5.58 -11.97
C GLY A 55 12.39 4.82 -12.95
N VAL A 56 11.07 4.88 -12.71
CA VAL A 56 10.10 4.03 -13.43
C VAL A 56 10.03 4.36 -14.93
N ALA A 57 10.24 5.63 -15.31
CA ALA A 57 10.27 6.01 -16.72
C ALA A 57 11.43 5.36 -17.47
N ALA A 58 12.64 5.37 -16.90
CA ALA A 58 13.80 4.73 -17.50
C ALA A 58 13.65 3.20 -17.60
N TYR A 59 12.99 2.58 -16.60
CA TYR A 59 12.63 1.16 -16.66
C TYR A 59 11.74 0.86 -17.87
N GLU A 60 10.70 1.67 -18.10
CA GLU A 60 9.76 1.48 -19.19
C GLU A 60 10.39 1.70 -20.57
N GLU A 61 11.35 2.61 -20.68
CA GLU A 61 12.02 2.90 -21.95
C GLU A 61 13.09 1.84 -22.30
N ARG A 62 13.90 1.42 -21.33
CA ARG A 62 15.10 0.61 -21.59
C ARG A 62 14.94 -0.87 -21.25
N VAL A 63 14.29 -1.17 -20.13
CA VAL A 63 14.19 -2.55 -19.59
C VAL A 63 12.93 -3.25 -20.12
N SER A 64 11.77 -2.57 -20.10
CA SER A 64 10.49 -3.15 -20.49
C SER A 64 10.48 -3.73 -21.92
N PRO A 65 11.04 -3.09 -22.97
CA PRO A 65 11.06 -3.66 -24.32
C PRO A 65 11.88 -4.94 -24.40
N LYS A 66 13.01 -5.02 -23.67
CA LYS A 66 13.83 -6.23 -23.60
C LYS A 66 13.10 -7.38 -22.92
N LEU A 67 12.41 -7.10 -21.80
CA LEU A 67 11.58 -8.10 -21.12
C LEU A 67 10.40 -8.59 -21.98
N GLN A 68 9.78 -7.69 -22.76
CA GLN A 68 8.74 -8.07 -23.71
C GLN A 68 9.28 -8.92 -24.86
N ALA A 69 10.45 -8.58 -25.41
CA ALA A 69 11.11 -9.38 -26.44
C ALA A 69 11.46 -10.77 -25.90
N LEU A 70 12.04 -10.85 -24.71
CA LEU A 70 12.33 -12.09 -24.00
C LEU A 70 11.06 -12.92 -23.78
N GLY A 71 9.96 -12.31 -23.32
CA GLY A 71 8.68 -12.99 -23.16
C GLY A 71 8.14 -13.57 -24.47
N LYS A 72 8.26 -12.84 -25.59
CA LYS A 72 7.90 -13.33 -26.93
C LYS A 72 8.80 -14.49 -27.38
N ALA A 73 10.10 -14.44 -27.09
CA ALA A 73 11.03 -15.52 -27.40
C ALA A 73 10.70 -16.78 -26.60
N ILE A 74 10.45 -16.66 -25.30
CA ILE A 74 10.01 -17.76 -24.43
C ILE A 74 8.70 -18.38 -24.94
N ALA A 75 7.73 -17.58 -25.38
CA ALA A 75 6.47 -18.08 -25.91
C ALA A 75 6.65 -18.98 -27.15
N ARG A 76 7.67 -18.73 -27.99
CA ARG A 76 7.98 -19.57 -29.16
C ARG A 76 8.43 -20.98 -28.76
N PHE A 77 9.00 -21.15 -27.57
CA PHE A 77 9.36 -22.46 -27.00
C PHE A 77 8.18 -23.27 -26.48
N GLY A 78 6.96 -22.73 -26.44
CA GLY A 78 5.76 -23.52 -26.17
C GLY A 78 5.57 -24.71 -27.15
N ARG A 79 6.27 -24.69 -28.29
CA ARG A 79 6.30 -25.76 -29.31
C ARG A 79 7.13 -26.98 -28.91
N LEU A 80 7.88 -26.96 -27.81
CA LEU A 80 8.67 -28.12 -27.34
C LEU A 80 7.81 -29.37 -27.12
N LYS A 81 6.54 -29.21 -26.71
CA LYS A 81 5.58 -30.32 -26.59
C LYS A 81 5.29 -31.00 -27.94
N VAL A 82 5.27 -30.23 -29.03
CA VAL A 82 5.07 -30.75 -30.40
C VAL A 82 6.29 -31.54 -30.85
N VAL A 83 7.49 -31.06 -30.53
CA VAL A 83 8.75 -31.76 -30.86
C VAL A 83 8.87 -33.08 -30.12
N ALA A 84 8.51 -33.11 -28.83
CA ALA A 84 8.46 -34.36 -28.06
C ALA A 84 7.52 -35.39 -28.72
N LYS A 85 6.30 -34.96 -29.11
CA LYS A 85 5.33 -35.82 -29.81
C LYS A 85 5.82 -36.29 -31.18
N GLN A 86 6.49 -35.44 -31.95
CA GLN A 86 7.04 -35.80 -33.26
C GLN A 86 8.23 -36.75 -33.15
N ALA A 87 9.01 -36.65 -32.06
CA ALA A 87 10.07 -37.59 -31.76
C ALA A 87 9.52 -38.99 -31.45
N GLU A 88 8.42 -39.09 -30.71
CA GLU A 88 7.69 -40.35 -30.46
C GLU A 88 7.18 -41.00 -31.77
N GLN A 89 6.82 -40.17 -32.76
CA GLN A 89 6.32 -40.61 -34.06
C GLN A 89 7.41 -40.94 -35.09
N LEU A 90 8.70 -40.81 -34.72
CA LEU A 90 9.86 -41.08 -35.59
C LEU A 90 9.85 -40.33 -36.93
N ASN A 91 9.16 -39.17 -37.00
CA ASN A 91 9.08 -38.36 -38.21
C ASN A 91 10.38 -37.54 -38.42
N ARG A 92 11.39 -38.18 -39.04
CA ARG A 92 12.75 -37.63 -39.15
C ARG A 92 12.81 -36.26 -39.86
N GLY A 93 12.01 -36.05 -40.90
CA GLY A 93 12.05 -34.82 -41.72
C GLY A 93 11.52 -33.62 -40.95
N GLU A 94 10.35 -33.76 -40.33
CA GLU A 94 9.79 -32.70 -39.48
C GLU A 94 10.61 -32.50 -38.20
N LEU A 95 11.09 -33.59 -37.59
CA LEU A 95 11.90 -33.52 -36.37
C LEU A 95 13.21 -32.76 -36.59
N SER A 96 13.93 -33.00 -37.69
CA SER A 96 15.18 -32.27 -37.98
C SER A 96 14.94 -30.78 -38.13
N LYS A 97 13.88 -30.38 -38.85
CA LYS A 97 13.52 -28.97 -39.03
C LYS A 97 13.14 -28.32 -37.68
N LEU A 98 12.32 -29.01 -36.89
CA LEU A 98 11.90 -28.54 -35.58
C LEU A 98 13.07 -28.42 -34.59
N LEU A 99 14.02 -29.36 -34.61
CA LEU A 99 15.23 -29.30 -33.78
C LEU A 99 16.16 -28.15 -34.20
N GLN A 100 16.30 -27.88 -35.49
CA GLN A 100 17.08 -26.74 -35.98
C GLN A 100 16.43 -25.40 -35.62
N GLU A 101 15.10 -25.28 -35.74
CA GLU A 101 14.33 -24.12 -35.28
C GLU A 101 14.47 -23.89 -33.77
N ILE A 102 14.48 -24.96 -32.97
CA ILE A 102 14.75 -24.89 -31.52
C ILE A 102 16.17 -24.41 -31.25
N SER A 103 17.18 -24.98 -31.91
CA SER A 103 18.59 -24.63 -31.69
C SER A 103 18.83 -23.15 -31.97
N LEU A 104 18.37 -22.65 -33.12
CA LEU A 104 18.47 -21.23 -33.48
C LEU A 104 17.68 -20.36 -32.49
N GLY A 105 16.51 -20.85 -32.06
CA GLY A 105 15.73 -20.18 -31.03
C GLY A 105 16.47 -20.09 -29.69
N THR A 106 17.24 -21.12 -29.30
CA THR A 106 17.89 -21.17 -27.98
C THR A 106 19.06 -20.20 -27.90
N ASP A 107 19.79 -20.03 -29.00
CA ASP A 107 20.88 -19.05 -29.07
C ASP A 107 20.32 -17.63 -29.02
N ALA A 108 19.27 -17.34 -29.79
CA ALA A 108 18.58 -16.05 -29.75
C ALA A 108 17.98 -15.75 -28.36
N LEU A 109 17.43 -16.77 -27.68
CA LEU A 109 16.91 -16.63 -26.32
C LEU A 109 18.04 -16.35 -25.32
N ARG A 110 19.17 -17.06 -25.43
CA ARG A 110 20.33 -16.84 -24.58
C ARG A 110 20.86 -15.42 -24.73
N GLU A 111 20.99 -14.93 -25.96
CA GLU A 111 21.45 -13.56 -26.24
C GLU A 111 20.49 -12.52 -25.65
N GLN A 112 19.18 -12.67 -25.88
CA GLN A 112 18.17 -11.76 -25.33
C GLN A 112 18.11 -11.80 -23.80
N ALA A 113 18.24 -12.98 -23.20
CA ALA A 113 18.29 -13.13 -21.75
C ALA A 113 19.54 -12.47 -21.16
N GLY A 114 20.71 -12.65 -21.79
CA GLY A 114 21.96 -12.00 -21.39
C GLY A 114 21.87 -10.47 -21.48
N SER A 115 21.31 -9.96 -22.57
CA SER A 115 21.11 -8.51 -22.76
C SER A 115 20.11 -7.91 -21.76
N ALA A 116 19.06 -8.65 -21.40
CA ALA A 116 18.10 -8.20 -20.39
C ALA A 116 18.68 -8.27 -18.98
N LEU A 117 19.43 -9.32 -18.65
CA LEU A 117 20.09 -9.47 -17.35
C LEU A 117 21.12 -8.37 -17.14
N GLY A 118 21.95 -8.09 -18.15
CA GLY A 118 22.95 -7.03 -18.08
C GLY A 118 22.34 -5.66 -17.79
N GLU A 119 21.19 -5.31 -18.36
CA GLU A 119 20.51 -4.05 -18.00
C GLU A 119 19.91 -4.09 -16.60
N LEU A 120 19.34 -5.22 -16.18
CA LEU A 120 18.75 -5.35 -14.85
C LEU A 120 19.80 -5.24 -13.73
N GLU A 121 21.04 -5.68 -13.96
CA GLU A 121 22.11 -5.64 -12.96
C GLU A 121 22.58 -4.22 -12.63
N VAL A 122 22.53 -3.30 -13.60
CA VAL A 122 22.91 -1.89 -13.42
C VAL A 122 21.72 -0.95 -13.18
N PHE A 123 20.49 -1.44 -13.36
CA PHE A 123 19.30 -0.64 -13.20
C PHE A 123 18.89 -0.53 -11.73
N GLN A 124 18.55 0.68 -11.28
CA GLN A 124 18.00 0.91 -9.94
C GLN A 124 16.62 1.54 -10.04
N ILE A 125 15.63 0.98 -9.35
CA ILE A 125 14.25 1.47 -9.46
C ILE A 125 14.04 2.84 -8.81
N ALA A 126 14.74 3.12 -7.72
CA ALA A 126 14.74 4.46 -7.12
C ALA A 126 16.08 4.73 -6.45
N GLU A 127 16.80 5.71 -7.00
CA GLU A 127 18.08 6.18 -6.48
C GLU A 127 17.90 7.54 -5.77
N SER A 128 16.97 8.35 -6.28
CA SER A 128 16.64 9.67 -5.75
C SER A 128 15.26 9.73 -5.07
N GLU A 129 15.03 10.76 -4.26
CA GLU A 129 13.69 11.05 -3.70
C GLU A 129 12.65 11.30 -4.81
N ALA A 130 13.05 11.91 -5.93
CA ALA A 130 12.17 12.14 -7.08
C ALA A 130 11.66 10.82 -7.68
N ASP A 131 12.51 9.80 -7.77
CA ASP A 131 12.13 8.47 -8.24
C ASP A 131 11.14 7.81 -7.29
N GLN A 132 11.33 7.97 -5.98
CA GLN A 132 10.41 7.44 -4.97
C GLN A 132 9.03 8.09 -5.07
N VAL A 133 8.99 9.40 -5.30
CA VAL A 133 7.73 10.15 -5.52
C VAL A 133 7.06 9.70 -6.81
N GLU A 134 7.80 9.58 -7.92
CA GLU A 134 7.24 9.10 -9.18
C GLU A 134 6.70 7.67 -9.04
N TRP A 135 7.49 6.78 -8.43
CA TRP A 135 7.13 5.41 -8.15
C TRP A 135 5.83 5.33 -7.36
N THR A 136 5.74 6.10 -6.27
CA THR A 136 4.56 6.14 -5.39
C THR A 136 3.33 6.61 -6.15
N ARG A 137 3.46 7.68 -6.94
CA ARG A 137 2.37 8.21 -7.77
C ARG A 137 1.87 7.17 -8.77
N ARG A 138 2.79 6.46 -9.44
CA ARG A 138 2.43 5.40 -10.38
C ARG A 138 1.79 4.22 -9.67
N PHE A 139 2.30 3.79 -8.53
CA PHE A 139 1.74 2.69 -7.74
C PHE A 139 0.30 2.97 -7.32
N ILE A 140 0.02 4.17 -6.80
CA ILE A 140 -1.34 4.59 -6.43
C ILE A 140 -2.27 4.57 -7.64
N LYS A 141 -1.80 5.08 -8.80
CA LYS A 141 -2.57 5.07 -10.05
C LYS A 141 -2.90 3.66 -10.53
N GLU A 142 -1.94 2.75 -10.51
CA GLU A 142 -2.15 1.35 -10.91
C GLU A 142 -3.13 0.63 -9.97
N CYS A 143 -3.04 0.88 -8.66
CA CYS A 143 -4.01 0.34 -7.69
C CYS A 143 -5.42 0.90 -7.92
N ALA A 144 -5.54 2.21 -8.20
CA ALA A 144 -6.82 2.84 -8.52
C ALA A 144 -7.44 2.26 -9.80
N ALA A 145 -6.62 1.95 -10.82
CA ALA A 145 -7.09 1.28 -12.04
C ALA A 145 -7.65 -0.13 -11.79
N LEU A 146 -7.21 -0.79 -10.72
CA LEU A 146 -7.74 -2.07 -10.23
C LEU A 146 -8.93 -1.90 -9.28
N GLY A 147 -9.45 -0.67 -9.11
CA GLY A 147 -10.56 -0.38 -8.20
C GLY A 147 -10.17 -0.46 -6.71
N ARG A 148 -8.87 -0.39 -6.40
CA ARG A 148 -8.35 -0.47 -5.02
C ARG A 148 -7.95 0.92 -4.53
N THR A 149 -8.38 1.27 -3.31
CA THR A 149 -7.98 2.51 -2.65
C THR A 149 -6.70 2.27 -1.84
N VAL A 150 -5.69 3.13 -2.05
CA VAL A 150 -4.43 3.12 -1.30
C VAL A 150 -4.50 4.16 -0.19
N GLU A 151 -4.08 3.77 1.01
CA GLU A 151 -3.88 4.67 2.15
C GLU A 151 -2.41 4.66 2.56
N GLY A 152 -1.96 5.73 3.21
CA GLY A 152 -0.57 5.87 3.68
C GLY A 152 0.34 6.55 2.65
N GLU A 153 1.62 6.55 2.98
CA GLU A 153 2.69 7.22 2.23
C GLU A 153 3.95 6.36 2.27
N TYR A 154 4.87 6.55 1.33
CA TYR A 154 6.11 5.79 1.28
C TYR A 154 6.87 5.91 2.61
N PRO A 155 7.38 4.81 3.20
CA PRO A 155 7.42 3.44 2.68
C PRO A 155 6.24 2.54 3.07
N GLN A 156 5.23 3.05 3.78
CA GLN A 156 4.13 2.26 4.35
C GLN A 156 2.79 2.56 3.69
N PHE A 157 2.27 1.60 2.95
CA PHE A 157 0.97 1.67 2.31
C PHE A 157 0.01 0.66 2.91
N ARG A 158 -1.28 0.97 2.83
CA ARG A 158 -2.36 0.05 3.17
C ARG A 158 -3.35 0.00 2.02
N ILE A 159 -3.58 -1.22 1.53
CA ILE A 159 -4.62 -1.55 0.56
C ILE A 159 -5.49 -2.59 1.24
N PHE A 160 -6.57 -2.14 1.87
CA PHE A 160 -7.33 -2.95 2.81
C PHE A 160 -7.72 -4.32 2.23
N PRO A 161 -7.49 -5.42 2.98
CA PRO A 161 -6.94 -5.49 4.34
C PRO A 161 -5.42 -5.70 4.41
N VAL A 162 -4.68 -5.49 3.33
CA VAL A 162 -3.24 -5.78 3.23
C VAL A 162 -2.42 -4.54 3.60
N ASP A 163 -1.53 -4.70 4.57
CA ASP A 163 -0.47 -3.73 4.89
C ASP A 163 0.79 -4.06 4.07
N ILE A 164 1.39 -3.03 3.46
CA ILE A 164 2.52 -3.13 2.54
C ILE A 164 3.62 -2.19 3.01
N LYS A 165 4.82 -2.74 3.23
CA LYS A 165 6.03 -1.94 3.45
C LYS A 165 6.97 -2.12 2.27
N VAL A 166 7.30 -1.04 1.59
CA VAL A 166 8.14 -1.05 0.40
C VAL A 166 9.55 -0.58 0.77
N ASP A 167 10.55 -1.31 0.30
CA ASP A 167 11.96 -0.95 0.37
C ASP A 167 12.50 -0.96 -1.06
N LEU A 168 12.58 0.24 -1.67
CA LEU A 168 13.02 0.40 -3.05
C LEU A 168 14.53 0.17 -3.20
N THR A 169 15.30 0.36 -2.12
CA THR A 169 16.75 0.15 -2.12
C THR A 169 17.09 -1.34 -2.07
N ALA A 170 16.39 -2.10 -1.23
CA ALA A 170 16.54 -3.56 -1.15
C ALA A 170 15.74 -4.30 -2.24
N GLU A 171 15.02 -3.57 -3.08
CA GLU A 171 14.09 -4.09 -4.10
C GLU A 171 13.10 -5.14 -3.56
N THR A 172 12.58 -4.90 -2.35
CA THR A 172 11.65 -5.79 -1.69
C THR A 172 10.42 -5.06 -1.17
N ALA A 173 9.27 -5.73 -1.21
CA ALA A 173 8.05 -5.27 -0.58
C ALA A 173 7.56 -6.36 0.36
N GLN A 174 7.31 -5.99 1.61
CA GLN A 174 6.71 -6.85 2.61
C GLN A 174 5.20 -6.65 2.59
N MET A 175 4.46 -7.72 2.30
CA MET A 175 3.00 -7.77 2.35
C MET A 175 2.60 -8.71 3.49
N GLY A 176 2.28 -8.14 4.65
CA GLY A 176 2.06 -8.91 5.88
C GLY A 176 3.26 -9.82 6.23
N ARG A 177 3.09 -11.14 6.02
CA ARG A 177 4.10 -12.18 6.33
C ARG A 177 5.01 -12.54 5.15
N SER A 178 4.69 -12.09 3.94
CA SER A 178 5.39 -12.49 2.72
C SER A 178 6.23 -11.34 2.19
N THR A 179 7.47 -11.62 1.80
CA THR A 179 8.32 -10.67 1.07
C THR A 179 8.28 -10.99 -0.41
N VAL A 180 7.99 -9.99 -1.24
CA VAL A 180 7.99 -10.10 -2.70
C VAL A 180 9.06 -9.20 -3.31
N ARG A 181 9.67 -9.67 -4.39
CA ARG A 181 10.69 -8.95 -5.18
C ARG A 181 10.09 -8.46 -6.50
N ALA A 182 9.05 -7.63 -6.38
CA ALA A 182 8.32 -7.11 -7.52
C ALA A 182 8.21 -5.59 -7.38
N MET A 183 9.20 -4.89 -7.91
CA MET A 183 9.37 -3.47 -7.64
C MET A 183 8.79 -2.57 -8.72
N HIS A 184 8.43 -3.09 -9.91
CA HIS A 184 7.68 -2.28 -10.87
C HIS A 184 6.27 -1.96 -10.30
N PRO A 185 5.82 -0.70 -10.27
CA PRO A 185 4.55 -0.31 -9.63
C PRO A 185 3.35 -1.15 -10.07
N LYS A 186 3.24 -1.41 -11.37
CA LYS A 186 2.18 -2.24 -11.96
C LYS A 186 2.23 -3.71 -11.51
N ALA A 187 3.44 -4.26 -11.38
CA ALA A 187 3.62 -5.65 -10.97
C ALA A 187 3.24 -5.81 -9.49
N LEU A 188 3.67 -4.87 -8.64
CA LEU A 188 3.30 -4.86 -7.24
C LEU A 188 1.78 -4.70 -7.05
N ALA A 189 1.15 -3.75 -7.77
CA ALA A 189 -0.30 -3.54 -7.71
C ALA A 189 -1.08 -4.82 -8.07
N SER A 190 -0.67 -5.54 -9.11
CA SER A 190 -1.29 -6.81 -9.51
C SER A 190 -1.11 -7.93 -8.48
N LEU A 191 0.06 -8.00 -7.82
CA LEU A 191 0.30 -8.96 -6.74
C LEU A 191 -0.56 -8.66 -5.52
N VAL A 192 -0.69 -7.39 -5.15
CA VAL A 192 -1.55 -6.95 -4.04
C VAL A 192 -2.99 -7.30 -4.35
N ASP A 193 -3.49 -6.98 -5.54
CA ASP A 193 -4.86 -7.31 -5.93
C ASP A 193 -5.11 -8.82 -5.89
N SER A 194 -4.16 -9.62 -6.37
CA SER A 194 -4.24 -11.09 -6.27
C SER A 194 -4.29 -11.57 -4.82
N ALA A 195 -3.54 -10.95 -3.92
CA ALA A 195 -3.56 -11.26 -2.49
C ALA A 195 -4.91 -10.88 -1.85
N VAL A 196 -5.45 -9.71 -2.18
CA VAL A 196 -6.77 -9.27 -1.71
C VAL A 196 -7.88 -10.19 -2.23
N GLN A 197 -7.89 -10.51 -3.52
CA GLN A 197 -8.85 -11.46 -4.10
C GLN A 197 -8.77 -12.84 -3.43
N LYS A 198 -7.57 -13.29 -3.06
CA LYS A 198 -7.38 -14.56 -2.35
C LYS A 198 -8.04 -14.51 -0.97
N LEU A 199 -7.89 -13.41 -0.23
CA LEU A 199 -8.53 -13.21 1.08
C LEU A 199 -10.05 -13.10 0.95
N GLU A 200 -10.56 -12.41 -0.07
CA GLU A 200 -11.99 -12.30 -0.37
C GLU A 200 -12.63 -13.67 -0.69
N ARG A 201 -11.89 -14.58 -1.35
CA ARG A 201 -12.36 -15.94 -1.68
C ARG A 201 -12.24 -16.93 -0.52
N GLU A 202 -11.50 -16.60 0.53
CA GLU A 202 -11.31 -17.48 1.67
C GLU A 202 -12.63 -17.69 2.43
N ARG A 203 -12.92 -18.94 2.82
CA ARG A 203 -14.15 -19.26 3.55
C ARG A 203 -14.16 -18.57 4.90
N PHE A 204 -15.14 -17.70 5.12
CA PHE A 204 -15.35 -17.01 6.38
C PHE A 204 -16.53 -17.63 7.15
N ASN A 205 -16.28 -18.12 8.36
CA ASN A 205 -17.34 -18.62 9.24
C ASN A 205 -17.85 -17.50 10.16
N GLY A 206 -18.64 -16.60 9.59
CA GLY A 206 -19.18 -15.44 10.31
C GLY A 206 -19.98 -15.78 11.59
N PRO A 207 -20.86 -16.81 11.62
CA PRO A 207 -21.56 -17.17 12.86
C PRO A 207 -20.63 -17.64 13.99
N GLN A 208 -19.52 -18.32 13.66
CA GLN A 208 -18.54 -18.73 14.65
C GLN A 208 -17.71 -17.54 15.14
N PHE A 209 -17.33 -16.64 14.22
CA PHE A 209 -16.63 -15.41 14.56
C PHE A 209 -17.46 -14.49 15.46
N LEU A 210 -18.73 -14.27 15.13
CA LEU A 210 -19.66 -13.48 15.94
C LEU A 210 -19.84 -14.07 17.35
N ARG A 211 -19.99 -15.40 17.47
CA ARG A 211 -19.99 -16.10 18.76
C ARG A 211 -18.71 -15.88 19.57
N ALA A 212 -17.55 -15.92 18.91
CA ALA A 212 -16.28 -15.68 19.58
C ALA A 212 -16.16 -14.23 20.06
N MET A 213 -16.58 -13.25 19.24
CA MET A 213 -16.64 -11.84 19.62
C MET A 213 -17.56 -11.61 20.81
N MET A 214 -18.76 -12.19 20.81
CA MET A 214 -19.72 -12.08 21.92
C MET A 214 -19.14 -12.58 23.23
N ARG A 215 -18.51 -13.77 23.22
CA ARG A 215 -17.86 -14.30 24.42
C ARG A 215 -16.73 -13.40 24.91
N ALA A 216 -15.95 -12.79 24.00
CA ALA A 216 -14.89 -11.86 24.38
C ALA A 216 -15.47 -10.57 24.97
N TYR A 217 -16.56 -10.05 24.40
CA TYR A 217 -17.31 -8.92 24.93
C TYR A 217 -17.85 -9.19 26.35
N GLU A 218 -18.48 -10.35 26.58
CA GLU A 218 -19.01 -10.74 27.89
C GLU A 218 -17.91 -10.82 28.96
N VAL A 219 -16.75 -11.39 28.62
CA VAL A 219 -15.60 -11.46 29.52
C VAL A 219 -15.09 -10.06 29.88
N LEU A 220 -14.89 -9.18 28.89
CA LEU A 220 -14.42 -7.81 29.11
C LEU A 220 -15.43 -7.00 29.93
N ARG A 221 -16.71 -7.15 29.64
CA ARG A 221 -17.77 -6.47 30.39
C ARG A 221 -17.83 -6.95 31.85
N ALA A 222 -17.67 -8.25 32.10
CA ALA A 222 -17.60 -8.78 33.47
C ALA A 222 -16.38 -8.23 34.22
N GLU A 223 -15.21 -8.18 33.58
CA GLU A 223 -13.99 -7.59 34.14
C GLU A 223 -14.19 -6.10 34.47
N MET A 224 -14.74 -5.31 33.53
CA MET A 224 -15.04 -3.90 33.74
C MET A 224 -16.04 -3.67 34.87
N SER A 225 -17.12 -4.46 34.94
CA SER A 225 -18.10 -4.35 36.02
C SER A 225 -17.51 -4.65 37.40
N THR A 226 -16.53 -5.55 37.46
CA THR A 226 -15.80 -5.88 38.71
C THR A 226 -14.90 -4.71 39.12
N GLN A 227 -14.24 -4.05 38.15
CA GLN A 227 -13.42 -2.86 38.40
C GLN A 227 -14.25 -1.59 38.71
N GLU A 228 -15.45 -1.47 38.16
CA GLU A 228 -16.40 -0.37 38.44
C GLU A 228 -17.05 -0.53 39.82
N ALA A 229 -17.32 -1.75 40.27
CA ALA A 229 -17.75 -2.00 41.65
C ALA A 229 -16.71 -1.55 42.70
N VAL A 230 -15.42 -1.58 42.33
CA VAL A 230 -14.31 -1.05 43.15
C VAL A 230 -14.22 0.48 43.04
N ASN A 231 -14.67 1.06 41.93
CA ASN A 231 -14.63 2.50 41.65
C ASN A 231 -16.05 3.06 41.56
N ALA A 232 -16.68 3.26 42.72
CA ALA A 232 -18.12 3.53 42.95
C ALA A 232 -18.75 4.79 42.29
N ASN A 233 -18.24 5.29 41.16
CA ASN A 233 -18.70 6.54 40.55
C ASN A 233 -18.81 6.54 39.02
N ARG A 234 -18.88 5.37 38.36
CA ARG A 234 -19.09 5.27 36.90
C ARG A 234 -20.34 4.44 36.57
N ASN A 235 -21.50 5.09 36.60
CA ASN A 235 -22.77 4.54 36.13
C ASN A 235 -22.94 4.79 34.60
N ARG A 236 -22.21 4.06 33.76
CA ARG A 236 -22.58 3.96 32.33
C ARG A 236 -22.43 2.54 31.82
N PRO A 237 -23.30 2.08 30.91
CA PRO A 237 -23.01 0.89 30.12
C PRO A 237 -21.71 1.16 29.35
N THR A 238 -20.66 0.42 29.69
CA THR A 238 -19.31 0.69 29.21
C THR A 238 -19.15 0.03 27.85
N ASP A 239 -19.23 0.83 26.78
CA ASP A 239 -18.90 0.38 25.42
C ASP A 239 -17.52 -0.31 25.43
N VAL A 240 -17.42 -1.51 24.87
CA VAL A 240 -16.16 -2.27 24.92
C VAL A 240 -15.31 -1.92 23.69
N PRO A 241 -14.05 -1.46 23.87
CA PRO A 241 -13.19 -1.11 22.75
C PRO A 241 -12.87 -2.33 21.87
N LEU A 242 -12.99 -2.16 20.55
CA LEU A 242 -12.70 -3.22 19.57
C LEU A 242 -11.28 -3.77 19.67
N ARG A 243 -10.32 -2.92 20.03
CA ARG A 243 -8.93 -3.34 20.24
C ARG A 243 -8.75 -4.28 21.43
N GLN A 244 -9.59 -4.17 22.47
CA GLN A 244 -9.55 -5.09 23.61
C GLN A 244 -10.17 -6.44 23.22
N ILE A 245 -11.26 -6.43 22.45
CA ILE A 245 -11.84 -7.65 21.87
C ILE A 245 -10.80 -8.35 20.98
N HIS A 246 -10.13 -7.60 20.11
CA HIS A 246 -9.03 -8.09 19.28
C HIS A 246 -7.92 -8.73 20.12
N ALA A 247 -7.47 -8.05 21.18
CA ALA A 247 -6.43 -8.57 22.07
C ALA A 247 -6.82 -9.92 22.70
N LEU A 248 -8.05 -10.05 23.21
CA LEU A 248 -8.52 -11.33 23.77
C LEU A 248 -8.64 -12.43 22.72
N LEU A 249 -9.15 -12.12 21.53
CA LEU A 249 -9.24 -13.09 20.44
C LEU A 249 -7.86 -13.51 19.95
N ALA A 250 -6.91 -12.58 19.87
CA ALA A 250 -5.53 -12.87 19.50
C ALA A 250 -4.83 -13.79 20.51
N LEU A 251 -5.16 -13.68 21.81
CA LEU A 251 -4.64 -14.57 22.84
C LEU A 251 -5.24 -15.99 22.78
N ARG A 252 -6.52 -16.13 22.38
CA ARG A 252 -7.21 -17.43 22.30
C ARG A 252 -6.85 -18.25 21.06
N VAL A 253 -6.52 -17.61 19.94
CA VAL A 253 -6.35 -18.30 18.64
C VAL A 253 -5.02 -19.05 18.50
N GLY A 254 -4.09 -18.90 19.45
CA GLY A 254 -3.05 -19.91 19.66
C GLY A 254 -1.67 -19.35 19.96
N THR A 255 -0.99 -20.13 20.79
CA THR A 255 0.43 -20.13 21.21
C THR A 255 1.47 -20.18 20.09
N THR A 256 1.13 -19.78 18.86
CA THR A 256 2.12 -19.54 17.80
C THR A 256 2.62 -18.11 17.91
N ALA A 257 3.94 -17.93 17.87
CA ALA A 257 4.66 -16.67 18.10
C ALA A 257 4.18 -15.41 17.32
N ASN A 258 3.21 -15.54 16.40
CA ASN A 258 2.63 -14.46 15.62
C ASN A 258 1.09 -14.56 15.65
N GLY A 259 0.44 -13.79 16.52
CA GLY A 259 -1.01 -13.81 16.77
C GLY A 259 -1.89 -13.34 15.61
N TYR A 260 -3.21 -13.33 15.86
CA TYR A 260 -4.25 -12.85 14.93
C TYR A 260 -4.06 -11.33 14.64
N PRO A 261 -3.69 -10.90 13.42
CA PRO A 261 -3.32 -9.51 13.18
C PRO A 261 -4.53 -8.58 13.12
N LEU A 262 -4.32 -7.30 13.48
CA LEU A 262 -5.41 -6.31 13.55
C LEU A 262 -6.06 -6.05 12.19
N SER A 263 -5.29 -6.09 11.10
CA SER A 263 -5.80 -5.92 9.74
C SER A 263 -6.70 -7.08 9.29
N GLN A 264 -6.38 -8.32 9.68
CA GLN A 264 -7.26 -9.47 9.47
C GLN A 264 -8.53 -9.37 10.32
N PHE A 265 -8.42 -8.93 11.58
CA PHE A 265 -9.60 -8.70 12.42
C PHE A 265 -10.53 -7.63 11.84
N ALA A 266 -9.96 -6.53 11.33
CA ALA A 266 -10.71 -5.50 10.63
C ALA A 266 -11.42 -6.06 9.38
N PHE A 267 -10.74 -6.92 8.62
CA PHE A 267 -11.33 -7.60 7.46
C PHE A 267 -12.48 -8.53 7.85
N ASP A 268 -12.35 -9.26 8.96
CA ASP A 268 -13.38 -10.18 9.44
C ASP A 268 -14.62 -9.41 9.93
N ILE A 269 -14.44 -8.25 10.57
CA ILE A 269 -15.55 -7.34 10.89
C ILE A 269 -16.21 -6.83 9.60
N TYR A 270 -15.41 -6.42 8.61
CA TYR A 270 -15.94 -5.97 7.33
C TYR A 270 -16.79 -7.05 6.65
N ARG A 271 -16.30 -8.29 6.58
CA ARG A 271 -17.05 -9.44 6.04
C ARG A 271 -18.32 -9.73 6.84
N LEU A 272 -18.22 -9.72 8.17
CA LEU A 272 -19.37 -9.94 9.05
C LEU A 272 -20.48 -8.90 8.81
N ARG A 273 -20.13 -7.62 8.69
CA ARG A 273 -21.11 -6.54 8.48
C ARG A 273 -21.70 -6.51 7.07
N ARG A 274 -20.96 -7.03 6.08
CA ARG A 274 -21.43 -7.10 4.69
C ARG A 274 -22.39 -8.27 4.46
N ASP A 275 -22.05 -9.42 5.03
CA ASP A 275 -22.65 -10.70 4.62
C ASP A 275 -23.65 -11.26 5.65
N MET A 276 -23.81 -10.64 6.82
CA MET A 276 -24.60 -11.20 7.92
C MET A 276 -25.35 -10.17 8.77
N ASP A 277 -26.49 -10.61 9.30
CA ASP A 277 -27.17 -9.93 10.39
C ASP A 277 -26.37 -10.06 11.69
N LEU A 278 -26.21 -8.94 12.39
CA LEU A 278 -25.47 -8.84 13.64
C LEU A 278 -26.29 -9.29 14.85
N VAL A 279 -27.18 -10.27 14.67
CA VAL A 279 -28.09 -10.77 15.72
C VAL A 279 -27.67 -12.17 16.15
N ILE A 280 -27.52 -12.35 17.46
CA ILE A 280 -27.06 -13.58 18.07
C ILE A 280 -27.72 -13.75 19.44
N GLU A 281 -28.34 -14.91 19.67
CA GLU A 281 -28.95 -15.28 20.97
C GLU A 281 -29.94 -14.21 21.50
N GLY A 282 -30.67 -13.55 20.59
CA GLY A 282 -31.63 -12.50 20.96
C GLY A 282 -31.00 -11.13 21.26
N ASN A 283 -29.71 -10.96 20.99
CA ASN A 283 -28.99 -9.69 21.12
C ASN A 283 -28.48 -9.19 19.76
N ARG A 284 -28.51 -7.87 19.56
CA ARG A 284 -27.95 -7.18 18.40
C ARG A 284 -26.61 -6.55 18.77
N VAL A 285 -25.58 -6.86 17.99
CA VAL A 285 -24.26 -6.24 18.09
C VAL A 285 -24.24 -4.94 17.30
N VAL A 286 -23.92 -3.84 17.98
CA VAL A 286 -23.83 -2.50 17.40
C VAL A 286 -22.38 -2.03 17.43
N PHE A 287 -21.85 -1.63 16.28
CA PHE A 287 -20.50 -1.07 16.18
C PHE A 287 -20.58 0.46 16.27
N LEU A 288 -19.87 1.03 17.24
CA LEU A 288 -19.86 2.45 17.51
C LEU A 288 -18.62 3.12 16.91
N GLU A 289 -18.82 4.30 16.34
CA GLU A 289 -17.75 5.10 15.76
C GLU A 289 -16.95 5.83 16.84
N THR A 290 -15.68 6.13 16.55
CA THR A 290 -14.84 6.92 17.44
C THR A 290 -14.15 8.08 16.72
N ARG A 291 -14.04 9.21 17.43
CA ARG A 291 -13.23 10.35 16.99
C ARG A 291 -11.76 10.22 17.40
N LYS A 292 -11.40 9.19 18.18
CA LYS A 292 -10.02 8.96 18.64
C LYS A 292 -9.30 8.02 17.67
N PRO A 293 -8.38 8.53 16.82
CA PRO A 293 -7.73 7.72 15.79
C PRO A 293 -6.87 6.59 16.37
N SER A 294 -6.32 6.75 17.58
CA SER A 294 -5.52 5.72 18.26
C SER A 294 -6.32 4.47 18.66
N LEU A 295 -7.64 4.60 18.84
CA LEU A 295 -8.54 3.50 19.20
C LEU A 295 -9.30 2.97 17.99
N ALA A 296 -9.20 3.63 16.85
CA ALA A 296 -9.97 3.30 15.66
C ALA A 296 -9.46 2.04 14.95
N ILE A 297 -10.42 1.33 14.36
CA ILE A 297 -10.27 0.39 13.25
C ILE A 297 -10.93 1.04 12.03
N ILE A 298 -10.15 1.23 10.97
CA ILE A 298 -10.62 1.87 9.74
C ILE A 298 -11.08 0.78 8.78
N LEU A 299 -12.34 0.85 8.36
CA LEU A 299 -12.92 -0.02 7.34
C LEU A 299 -13.22 0.81 6.09
N PRO A 300 -12.63 0.52 4.93
CA PRO A 300 -13.06 1.13 3.69
C PRO A 300 -14.40 0.52 3.25
N LEU A 301 -15.35 1.39 2.94
CA LEU A 301 -16.65 1.05 2.39
C LEU A 301 -16.65 1.20 0.86
N PRO A 302 -17.59 0.55 0.15
CA PRO A 302 -17.79 0.78 -1.27
C PRO A 302 -17.97 2.28 -1.58
N GLY A 303 -17.31 2.78 -2.62
CA GLY A 303 -17.34 4.19 -3.00
C GLY A 303 -16.30 5.09 -2.34
N GLY A 304 -15.31 4.51 -1.63
CA GLY A 304 -14.19 5.26 -1.07
C GLY A 304 -14.49 5.97 0.26
N GLN A 305 -15.68 5.76 0.83
CA GLN A 305 -15.99 6.18 2.18
C GLN A 305 -15.22 5.33 3.19
N LYS A 306 -14.84 5.93 4.33
CA LYS A 306 -14.14 5.24 5.41
C LYS A 306 -15.01 5.27 6.65
N GLN A 307 -15.17 4.14 7.30
CA GLN A 307 -15.82 4.06 8.59
C GLN A 307 -14.80 3.82 9.69
N ILE A 308 -14.90 4.59 10.76
CA ILE A 308 -13.93 4.61 11.86
C ILE A 308 -14.61 3.98 13.08
N LEU A 309 -14.40 2.69 13.30
CA LEU A 309 -15.01 1.96 14.42
C LEU A 309 -14.10 2.00 15.65
N GLY A 310 -14.65 2.27 16.83
CA GLY A 310 -13.89 2.29 18.09
C GLY A 310 -14.31 1.23 19.09
N SER A 311 -15.61 1.02 19.24
CA SER A 311 -16.17 0.17 20.28
C SER A 311 -17.36 -0.66 19.77
N VAL A 312 -17.74 -1.64 20.57
CA VAL A 312 -18.92 -2.48 20.36
C VAL A 312 -19.83 -2.36 21.57
N ASP A 313 -21.13 -2.28 21.30
CA ASP A 313 -22.18 -2.47 22.27
C ASP A 313 -23.12 -3.61 21.86
N VAL A 314 -23.86 -4.15 22.83
CA VAL A 314 -24.78 -5.27 22.65
C VAL A 314 -26.14 -4.88 23.22
N VAL A 315 -27.12 -4.76 22.33
CA VAL A 315 -28.49 -4.32 22.67
C VAL A 315 -29.46 -5.51 22.54
N PRO A 316 -30.33 -5.77 23.52
CA PRO A 316 -31.36 -6.80 23.40
C PRO A 316 -32.28 -6.53 22.20
N LEU A 317 -32.65 -7.57 21.46
CA LEU A 317 -33.56 -7.51 20.32
C LEU A 317 -35.00 -7.22 20.82
N GLY A 318 -35.26 -5.97 21.20
CA GLY A 318 -36.50 -5.51 21.82
C GLY A 318 -36.37 -4.22 22.63
N ASP A 319 -35.14 -3.76 22.92
CA ASP A 319 -34.90 -2.45 23.55
C ASP A 319 -34.66 -1.41 22.44
N GLU A 320 -35.73 -0.73 21.99
CA GLU A 320 -35.67 0.34 20.98
C GLU A 320 -35.10 1.66 21.54
N ARG A 321 -33.99 1.59 22.27
CA ARG A 321 -33.23 2.80 22.63
C ARG A 321 -32.33 3.18 21.46
N ASN A 322 -32.92 3.90 20.51
CA ASN A 322 -32.31 4.70 19.45
C ASN A 322 -31.15 4.03 18.70
N VAL A 323 -31.50 3.45 17.55
CA VAL A 323 -30.58 3.28 16.39
C VAL A 323 -30.08 4.65 15.95
#